data_AF-A0A916H4U2-F1
#
_entry.id   AF-A0A916H4U2-F1
#
_cell.length_a   1.000
_cell.length_b   1.000
_cell.length_c   1.000
_cell.angle_alpha   90.00
_cell.angle_beta   90.00
_cell.angle_gamma   90.00
#
_symmetry.space_group_name_H-M   'P 1'
#
loop_
_entity.id
_entity.type
_entity.pdbx_description
1 polymer ?
#
loop_
_entity_poly.entity_id
_entity_poly.type
_entity_poly.pdbx_seq_one_letter_code
_entity_poly.pdbx_strand_id
1 'polypeptide(L)'
;LNEIIKRGTYDSEFLKKYTNAPFLAMAAPQGPMVQLAMKVDEKTNKPAEFYVYDETKKEIVTLPCPANSNLKDITGNAVSPALTVPDGTTFQGKPVKTVFQFLMDKVKGFDAAWAAKIADVPAEQITKIANDMATIRPALVDSGWYDVRYASSMQTWRTAALIQVLLGGVDKAAGWVYNSSTRERNANFWKTMRAGGTPNMAPGMYGAIGQAALFDTPSNWQHGFPAVSKVWSDQQWAAGKDGVAFDMASYAGFPESMMGKLSYNGKPYQLKAVFLTACNPVRTSYDDKTWKDALSSSTLPLVVAYDIEPQDSLLYADVILPDQSYLERGDPLYEAE
;
A
#
# COMPACT_ATOMS: atom_id res chain seq x y z
N LEU A 1 14.65 12.73 4.80
CA LEU A 1 13.35 13.33 5.21
C LEU A 1 13.54 14.55 6.12
N ASN A 2 14.02 14.38 7.37
CA ASN A 2 14.18 15.49 8.33
C ASN A 2 15.04 16.64 7.79
N GLU A 3 16.19 16.36 7.16
CA GLU A 3 17.06 17.40 6.58
C GLU A 3 16.34 18.29 5.54
N ILE A 4 15.50 17.71 4.67
CA ILE A 4 14.73 18.47 3.67
C ILE A 4 13.72 19.38 4.36
N ILE A 5 13.03 18.87 5.39
CA ILE A 5 12.04 19.62 6.16
C ILE A 5 12.71 20.76 6.95
N LYS A 6 13.76 20.46 7.72
CA LYS A 6 14.49 21.40 8.57
C LYS A 6 15.07 22.57 7.77
N ARG A 7 15.52 22.32 6.54
CA ARG A 7 16.11 23.34 5.66
C ARG A 7 15.07 24.11 4.85
N GLY A 8 13.80 23.69 4.85
CA GLY A 8 12.76 24.33 4.05
C GLY A 8 12.91 24.12 2.55
N THR A 9 13.62 23.07 2.10
CA THR A 9 13.98 22.87 0.69
C THR A 9 12.97 22.03 -0.11
N TYR A 10 11.78 21.81 0.46
CA TYR A 10 10.67 21.11 -0.18
C TYR A 10 9.89 22.03 -1.14
N ASP A 11 9.11 21.44 -2.05
CA ASP A 11 8.17 22.13 -2.94
C ASP A 11 6.89 22.53 -2.15
N SER A 12 6.92 23.69 -1.49
CA SER A 12 5.83 24.16 -0.64
C SER A 12 4.51 24.31 -1.41
N GLU A 13 4.57 24.79 -2.65
CA GLU A 13 3.38 24.99 -3.49
C GLU A 13 2.72 23.65 -3.83
N PHE A 14 3.52 22.64 -4.17
CA PHE A 14 3.00 21.29 -4.37
C PHE A 14 2.33 20.73 -3.11
N LEU A 15 2.99 20.85 -1.95
CA LEU A 15 2.43 20.37 -0.68
C LEU A 15 1.12 21.07 -0.33
N LYS A 16 1.09 22.40 -0.42
CA LYS A 16 -0.10 23.23 -0.17
C LYS A 16 -1.25 22.84 -1.09
N LYS A 17 -0.97 22.61 -2.37
CA LYS A 17 -2.00 22.44 -3.40
C LYS A 17 -2.55 21.02 -3.50
N TYR A 18 -1.69 20.00 -3.44
CA TYR A 18 -2.03 18.64 -3.89
C TYR A 18 -1.95 17.56 -2.81
N THR A 19 -1.66 17.93 -1.56
CA THR A 19 -1.50 16.96 -0.47
C THR A 19 -2.38 17.31 0.72
N ASN A 20 -2.45 16.42 1.71
CA ASN A 20 -3.09 16.70 3.00
C ASN A 20 -2.17 17.47 3.97
N ALA A 21 -0.95 17.87 3.56
CA ALA A 21 -0.02 18.62 4.40
C ALA A 21 -0.63 19.85 5.11
N PRO A 22 -1.48 20.68 4.47
CA PRO A 22 -2.09 21.84 5.13
C PRO A 22 -3.34 21.49 5.95
N PHE A 23 -3.82 20.25 5.94
CA PHE A 23 -5.06 19.88 6.63
C PHE A 23 -4.86 20.00 8.14
N LEU A 24 -5.86 20.56 8.82
CA LEU A 24 -5.87 20.62 10.27
C LEU A 24 -6.11 19.24 10.84
N ALA A 25 -5.40 18.96 11.92
CA ALA A 25 -5.51 17.71 12.64
C ALA A 25 -5.28 17.95 14.14
N MET A 26 -5.69 16.96 14.92
CA MET A 26 -5.53 16.92 16.37
C MET A 26 -4.87 15.62 16.80
N ALA A 27 -4.24 15.62 17.96
CA ALA A 27 -3.78 14.37 18.56
C ALA A 27 -4.98 13.43 18.72
N ALA A 28 -4.82 12.18 18.30
CA ALA A 28 -5.87 11.19 18.51
C ALA A 28 -6.06 10.96 20.03
N PRO A 29 -7.27 10.59 20.47
CA PRO A 29 -7.53 10.29 21.89
C PRO A 29 -6.63 9.17 22.44
N GLN A 30 -6.12 8.29 21.57
CA GLN A 30 -5.31 7.13 21.93
C GLN A 30 -4.12 6.98 20.98
N GLY A 31 -2.95 6.69 21.56
CA GLY A 31 -1.73 6.34 20.81
C GLY A 31 -1.07 7.51 20.07
N PRO A 32 -0.05 7.23 19.25
CA PRO A 32 0.72 8.24 18.52
C PRO A 32 0.02 8.75 17.25
N MET A 33 -1.28 8.43 17.09
CA MET A 33 -2.02 8.72 15.89
C MET A 33 -2.52 10.17 15.87
N VAL A 34 -2.79 10.66 14.67
CA VAL A 34 -3.32 11.99 14.43
C VAL A 34 -4.67 11.84 13.76
N GLN A 35 -5.67 12.56 14.26
CA GLN A 35 -7.02 12.58 13.70
C GLN A 35 -7.19 13.86 12.88
N LEU A 36 -7.52 13.73 11.59
CA LEU A 36 -7.85 14.88 10.76
C LEU A 36 -9.10 15.58 11.31
N ALA A 37 -9.07 16.91 11.34
CA ALA A 37 -10.28 17.70 11.48
C ALA A 37 -11.09 17.53 10.19
N MET A 38 -12.23 16.87 10.30
CA MET A 38 -13.09 16.57 9.16
C MET A 38 -14.55 16.52 9.61
N LYS A 39 -15.45 16.79 8.67
CA LYS A 39 -16.87 16.43 8.80
C LYS A 39 -17.11 15.15 8.03
N VAL A 40 -17.87 14.24 8.64
CA VAL A 40 -18.28 12.98 8.04
C VAL A 40 -19.70 13.13 7.53
N ASP A 41 -19.98 12.58 6.34
CA ASP A 41 -21.34 12.42 5.85
C ASP A 41 -22.02 11.29 6.64
N GLU A 42 -23.10 11.60 7.37
CA GLU A 42 -23.77 10.66 8.27
C GLU A 42 -24.40 9.46 7.58
N LYS A 43 -24.76 9.59 6.29
CA LYS A 43 -25.40 8.51 5.53
C LYS A 43 -24.39 7.48 5.03
N THR A 44 -23.22 7.97 4.61
CA THR A 44 -22.19 7.15 3.97
C THR A 44 -21.03 6.80 4.91
N ASN A 45 -20.95 7.50 6.05
CA ASN A 45 -19.83 7.43 7.00
C ASN A 45 -18.46 7.75 6.35
N LYS A 46 -18.46 8.59 5.31
CA LYS A 46 -17.25 9.00 4.57
C LYS A 46 -16.89 10.46 4.85
N PRO A 47 -15.61 10.85 4.73
CA PRO A 47 -15.22 12.25 4.83
C PRO A 47 -15.93 13.11 3.77
N ALA A 48 -16.58 14.18 4.21
CA ALA A 48 -17.33 15.12 3.37
C ALA A 48 -16.64 16.48 3.26
N GLU A 49 -15.98 16.93 4.34
CA GLU A 49 -15.29 18.21 4.39
C GLU A 49 -13.98 18.06 5.18
N PHE A 50 -12.95 18.80 4.76
CA PHE A 50 -11.70 18.98 5.50
C PHE A 50 -11.50 20.45 5.83
N TYR A 51 -10.62 20.75 6.79
CA TYR A 51 -10.36 22.13 7.22
C TYR A 51 -8.88 22.47 7.03
N VAL A 52 -8.61 23.69 6.57
CA VAL A 52 -7.25 24.26 6.44
C VAL A 52 -7.24 25.67 7.01
N TYR A 53 -6.07 26.15 7.40
CA TYR A 53 -5.89 27.56 7.75
C TYR A 53 -5.52 28.35 6.50
N ASP A 54 -6.26 29.40 6.17
CA ASP A 54 -5.96 30.28 5.05
C ASP A 54 -5.01 31.39 5.51
N GLU A 55 -3.81 31.45 4.93
CA GLU A 55 -2.78 32.41 5.34
C GLU A 55 -3.08 33.85 4.91
N THR A 56 -3.95 34.06 3.91
CA THR A 56 -4.35 35.38 3.43
C THR A 56 -5.50 35.92 4.27
N LYS A 57 -6.52 35.09 4.52
CA LYS A 57 -7.71 35.45 5.31
C LYS A 57 -7.46 35.37 6.82
N LYS A 58 -6.40 34.67 7.25
CA LYS A 58 -6.05 34.41 8.66
C LYS A 58 -7.14 33.66 9.45
N GLU A 59 -7.89 32.81 8.76
CA GLU A 59 -9.01 32.05 9.34
C GLU A 59 -8.98 30.59 8.90
N ILE A 60 -9.77 29.76 9.59
CA ILE A 60 -9.99 28.36 9.19
C ILE A 60 -11.07 28.34 8.11
N VAL A 61 -10.77 27.68 6.99
CA VAL A 61 -11.68 27.54 5.85
C VAL A 61 -11.97 26.07 5.56
N THR A 62 -13.16 25.83 5.01
CA THR A 62 -13.65 24.49 4.70
C THR A 62 -13.33 24.12 3.25
N LEU A 63 -12.69 22.97 3.06
CA LEU A 63 -12.44 22.36 1.75
C LEU A 63 -13.44 21.23 1.47
N PRO A 64 -13.90 21.08 0.22
CA PRO A 64 -14.73 19.95 -0.17
C PRO A 64 -13.93 18.63 -0.14
N CYS A 65 -14.60 17.52 0.12
CA CYS A 65 -14.06 16.17 -0.06
C CYS A 65 -15.01 15.32 -0.92
N PRO A 66 -14.51 14.67 -2.00
CA PRO A 66 -13.13 14.72 -2.51
C PRO A 66 -12.83 16.03 -3.25
N ALA A 67 -11.56 16.46 -3.24
CA ALA A 67 -11.07 17.59 -4.03
C ALA A 67 -9.76 17.24 -4.74
N ASN A 68 -9.57 17.79 -5.95
CA ASN A 68 -8.33 17.64 -6.72
C ASN A 68 -7.26 18.68 -6.35
N SER A 69 -7.64 19.72 -5.59
CA SER A 69 -6.71 20.75 -5.11
C SER A 69 -7.27 21.45 -3.88
N ASN A 70 -6.40 22.02 -3.06
CA ASN A 70 -6.76 22.75 -1.85
C ASN A 70 -6.99 24.26 -2.06
N LEU A 71 -7.09 24.71 -3.32
CA LEU A 71 -7.13 26.14 -3.66
C LEU A 71 -8.53 26.74 -3.72
N LYS A 72 -9.57 25.95 -3.46
CA LYS A 72 -10.96 26.39 -3.47
C LYS A 72 -11.72 25.85 -2.27
N ASP A 73 -12.47 26.73 -1.62
CA ASP A 73 -13.39 26.33 -0.56
C ASP A 73 -14.67 25.70 -1.11
N ILE A 74 -15.56 25.27 -0.21
CA ILE A 74 -16.86 24.67 -0.56
C ILE A 74 -17.79 25.60 -1.37
N THR A 75 -17.53 26.91 -1.36
CA THR A 75 -18.27 27.91 -2.14
C THR A 75 -17.56 28.30 -3.44
N GLY A 76 -16.37 27.75 -3.70
CA GLY A 76 -15.58 28.00 -4.89
C GLY A 76 -14.64 29.20 -4.82
N ASN A 77 -14.54 29.89 -3.66
CA ASN A 77 -13.62 31.01 -3.50
C ASN A 77 -12.18 30.53 -3.38
N ALA A 78 -11.24 31.38 -3.78
CA ALA A 78 -9.81 31.08 -3.65
C ALA A 78 -9.41 30.88 -2.17
N VAL A 79 -8.51 29.92 -1.96
CA VAL A 79 -7.93 29.57 -0.66
C VAL A 79 -6.40 29.55 -0.78
N SER A 80 -5.73 30.13 0.21
CA SER A 80 -4.26 30.09 0.36
C SER A 80 -3.88 29.21 1.56
N PRO A 81 -3.84 27.87 1.39
CA PRO A 81 -3.67 26.96 2.52
C PRO A 81 -2.26 27.06 3.13
N ALA A 82 -2.18 27.20 4.45
CA ALA A 82 -0.92 27.29 5.19
C ALA A 82 -0.38 25.90 5.54
N LEU A 83 0.95 25.73 5.48
CA LEU A 83 1.62 24.52 5.98
C LEU A 83 1.80 24.53 7.50
N THR A 84 1.60 25.68 8.15
CA THR A 84 1.71 25.87 9.59
C THR A 84 0.61 26.78 10.08
N VAL A 85 0.04 26.49 11.25
CA VAL A 85 -0.87 27.41 11.95
C VAL A 85 -0.17 28.14 13.10
N PRO A 86 -0.66 29.33 13.52
CA PRO A 86 -0.20 30.00 14.73
C PRO A 86 -0.30 29.11 15.98
N ASP A 87 0.61 29.31 16.93
CA ASP A 87 0.55 28.60 18.20
C ASP A 87 -0.75 28.92 18.96
N GLY A 88 -1.34 27.90 19.58
CA GLY A 88 -2.62 28.03 20.27
C GLY A 88 -3.85 28.04 19.36
N THR A 89 -3.70 27.82 18.05
CA THR A 89 -4.85 27.65 17.14
C THR A 89 -5.74 26.53 17.62
N THR A 90 -7.05 26.81 17.73
CA THR A 90 -8.07 25.82 18.10
C THR A 90 -9.11 25.68 17.00
N PHE A 91 -9.64 24.47 16.86
CA PHE A 91 -10.81 24.19 16.02
C PHE A 91 -11.83 23.43 16.87
N GLN A 92 -13.05 23.96 16.97
CA GLN A 92 -14.12 23.40 17.81
C GLN A 92 -13.66 23.16 19.27
N GLY A 93 -12.92 24.11 19.83
CA GLY A 93 -12.41 24.05 21.21
C GLY A 93 -11.24 23.08 21.43
N LYS A 94 -10.72 22.43 20.39
CA LYS A 94 -9.57 21.52 20.49
C LYS A 94 -8.31 22.14 19.87
N PRO A 95 -7.13 21.99 20.49
CA PRO A 95 -5.87 22.39 19.87
C PRO A 95 -5.65 21.65 18.55
N VAL A 96 -5.25 22.37 17.52
CA VAL A 96 -4.95 21.80 16.20
C VAL A 96 -3.60 22.25 15.67
N LYS A 97 -3.01 21.40 14.84
CA LYS A 97 -1.84 21.68 14.01
C LYS A 97 -2.13 21.20 12.60
N THR A 98 -1.35 21.64 11.62
CA THR A 98 -1.41 21.00 10.30
C THR A 98 -0.82 19.59 10.35
N VAL A 99 -1.23 18.73 9.42
CA VAL A 99 -0.60 17.41 9.22
C VAL A 99 0.91 17.56 9.00
N PHE A 100 1.33 18.62 8.29
CA PHE A 100 2.74 18.92 8.09
C PHE A 100 3.46 19.23 9.40
N GLN A 101 2.87 20.04 10.30
CA GLN A 101 3.44 20.30 11.62
C GLN A 101 3.59 19.04 12.46
N PHE A 102 2.61 18.11 12.42
CA PHE A 102 2.77 16.80 13.06
C PHE A 102 3.92 15.98 12.47
N LEU A 103 4.10 16.01 11.14
CA LEU A 103 5.24 15.37 10.50
C LEU A 103 6.57 16.00 10.95
N MET A 104 6.66 17.34 10.97
CA MET A 104 7.84 18.07 11.47
C MET A 104 8.17 17.64 12.90
N ASP A 105 7.17 17.63 13.78
CA ASP A 105 7.32 17.21 15.18
C ASP A 105 7.76 15.76 15.30
N LYS A 106 7.26 14.87 14.44
CA LYS A 106 7.62 13.46 14.44
C LYS A 106 9.07 13.23 14.02
N VAL A 107 9.56 14.00 13.04
CA VAL A 107 10.89 13.74 12.44
C VAL A 107 12.02 14.59 13.00
N LYS A 108 11.73 15.64 13.77
CA LYS A 108 12.75 16.59 14.26
C LYS A 108 13.92 15.94 15.00
N GLY A 109 13.68 14.82 15.69
CA GLY A 109 14.70 14.07 16.44
C GLY A 109 15.55 13.12 15.58
N PHE A 110 15.21 12.93 14.30
CA PHE A 110 15.92 12.03 13.39
C PHE A 110 16.87 12.83 12.48
N ASP A 111 17.86 13.49 13.05
CA ASP A 111 18.86 14.26 12.28
C ASP A 111 19.94 13.36 11.66
N ALA A 112 20.83 13.95 10.86
CA ALA A 112 21.90 13.21 10.19
C ALA A 112 22.87 12.53 11.17
N ALA A 113 23.14 13.14 12.33
CA ALA A 113 24.02 12.58 13.35
C ALA A 113 23.40 11.37 14.05
N TRP A 114 22.09 11.41 14.30
CA TRP A 114 21.31 10.28 14.79
C TRP A 114 21.28 9.14 13.75
N ALA A 115 20.97 9.46 12.49
CA ALA A 115 20.85 8.47 11.43
C ALA A 115 22.19 7.76 11.14
N ALA A 116 23.30 8.50 11.19
CA ALA A 116 24.65 7.95 10.96
C ALA A 116 25.01 6.81 11.93
N LYS A 117 24.55 6.89 13.18
CA LYS A 117 24.79 5.85 14.20
C LYS A 117 24.06 4.54 13.91
N ILE A 118 22.98 4.59 13.14
CA ILE A 118 22.09 3.45 12.88
C ILE A 118 22.39 2.84 11.51
N ALA A 119 22.58 3.70 10.50
CA ALA A 119 22.71 3.27 9.11
C ALA A 119 24.15 2.97 8.68
N ASP A 120 25.15 3.26 9.52
CA ASP A 120 26.57 3.18 9.19
C ASP A 120 26.95 4.00 7.93
N VAL A 121 26.29 5.17 7.79
CA VAL A 121 26.55 6.15 6.72
C VAL A 121 27.00 7.45 7.36
N PRO A 122 28.11 8.09 6.92
CA PRO A 122 28.57 9.36 7.46
C PRO A 122 27.47 10.44 7.43
N ALA A 123 27.31 11.19 8.52
CA ALA A 123 26.31 12.25 8.63
C ALA A 123 26.45 13.30 7.51
N GLU A 124 27.69 13.62 7.11
CA GLU A 124 27.97 14.52 5.99
C GLU A 124 27.39 13.99 4.67
N GLN A 125 27.49 12.69 4.41
CA GLN A 125 26.93 12.07 3.21
C GLN A 125 25.40 12.13 3.20
N ILE A 126 24.75 11.88 4.36
CA ILE A 126 23.29 12.01 4.51
C ILE A 126 22.84 13.44 4.22
N THR A 127 23.53 14.42 4.80
CA THR A 127 23.27 15.85 4.57
C THR A 127 23.51 16.23 3.11
N LYS A 128 24.60 15.76 2.49
CA LYS A 128 24.92 16.02 1.09
C LYS A 128 23.82 15.50 0.18
N ILE A 129 23.38 14.24 0.34
CA ILE A 129 22.31 13.65 -0.47
C ILE A 129 21.01 14.45 -0.31
N ALA A 130 20.65 14.84 0.92
CA ALA A 130 19.46 15.67 1.14
C ALA A 130 19.53 17.03 0.43
N ASN A 131 20.72 17.65 0.36
CA ASN A 131 20.94 18.89 -0.38
C ASN A 131 20.94 18.68 -1.89
N ASP A 132 21.59 17.62 -2.38
CA ASP A 132 21.61 17.27 -3.80
C ASP A 132 20.18 17.05 -4.31
N MET A 133 19.37 16.25 -3.60
CA MET A 133 17.96 16.02 -3.96
C MET A 133 17.12 17.29 -3.94
N ALA A 134 17.47 18.25 -3.08
CA ALA A 134 16.77 19.53 -2.99
C ALA A 134 17.11 20.48 -4.14
N THR A 135 18.37 20.47 -4.60
CA THR A 135 18.94 21.47 -5.53
C THR A 135 19.03 20.97 -6.97
N ILE A 136 19.29 19.67 -7.16
CA ILE A 136 19.37 19.01 -8.45
C ILE A 136 17.97 18.47 -8.76
N ARG A 137 17.14 19.30 -9.41
CA ARG A 137 15.76 18.94 -9.78
C ARG A 137 15.63 18.74 -11.29
N PRO A 138 14.84 17.76 -11.74
CA PRO A 138 14.03 16.82 -10.95
C PRO A 138 14.87 15.75 -10.23
N ALA A 139 14.38 15.29 -9.08
CA ALA A 139 14.99 14.21 -8.31
C ALA A 139 13.97 13.10 -8.07
N LEU A 140 14.43 11.86 -8.25
CA LEU A 140 13.64 10.63 -8.13
C LEU A 140 14.16 9.80 -6.96
N VAL A 141 13.25 9.38 -6.10
CA VAL A 141 13.45 8.23 -5.24
C VAL A 141 12.86 7.03 -5.99
N ASP A 142 13.69 6.10 -6.43
CA ASP A 142 13.20 4.87 -7.06
C ASP A 142 12.21 4.17 -6.11
N SER A 143 11.04 3.79 -6.61
CA SER A 143 10.01 3.08 -5.86
C SER A 143 10.41 1.65 -5.49
N GLY A 144 11.48 1.12 -6.12
CA GLY A 144 12.13 -0.15 -5.84
C GLY A 144 11.24 -1.39 -5.81
N TRP A 145 11.88 -2.56 -5.76
CA TRP A 145 11.18 -3.85 -5.66
C TRP A 145 11.81 -4.78 -4.62
N TYR A 146 13.08 -4.56 -4.28
CA TYR A 146 13.88 -5.53 -3.52
C TYR A 146 13.81 -5.39 -2.00
N ASP A 147 13.35 -4.26 -1.46
CA ASP A 147 13.31 -4.04 -0.01
C ASP A 147 12.12 -4.71 0.69
N VAL A 148 11.08 -5.20 -0.02
CA VAL A 148 9.84 -5.74 0.57
C VAL A 148 9.98 -7.10 1.29
N ARG A 149 11.15 -7.38 1.87
CA ARG A 149 11.49 -8.63 2.58
C ARG A 149 11.69 -8.43 4.09
N TYR A 150 11.49 -7.22 4.60
CA TYR A 150 11.64 -6.89 6.02
C TYR A 150 10.32 -6.40 6.63
N ALA A 151 10.15 -6.63 7.94
CA ALA A 151 8.97 -6.14 8.66
C ALA A 151 8.85 -4.59 8.61
N SER A 152 9.99 -3.90 8.51
CA SER A 152 10.06 -2.44 8.43
C SER A 152 9.89 -1.87 7.03
N SER A 153 9.85 -2.68 5.98
CA SER A 153 9.85 -2.21 4.58
C SER A 153 8.70 -1.27 4.27
N MET A 154 7.52 -1.50 4.88
CA MET A 154 6.40 -0.58 4.73
C MET A 154 6.76 0.84 5.21
N GLN A 155 7.50 0.97 6.31
CA GLN A 155 7.91 2.28 6.82
C GLN A 155 9.04 2.90 5.99
N THR A 156 9.95 2.07 5.45
CA THR A 156 10.99 2.50 4.49
C THR A 156 10.33 3.13 3.26
N TRP A 157 9.39 2.42 2.63
CA TRP A 157 8.69 2.91 1.43
C TRP A 157 7.77 4.09 1.70
N ARG A 158 7.13 4.15 2.88
CA ARG A 158 6.41 5.36 3.31
C ARG A 158 7.35 6.56 3.42
N THR A 159 8.56 6.38 3.92
CA THR A 159 9.56 7.45 4.03
C THR A 159 10.07 7.88 2.66
N ALA A 160 10.35 6.93 1.76
CA ALA A 160 10.70 7.20 0.36
C ALA A 160 9.60 8.01 -0.36
N ALA A 161 8.34 7.60 -0.20
CA ALA A 161 7.18 8.32 -0.74
C ALA A 161 7.05 9.73 -0.18
N LEU A 162 7.22 9.92 1.13
CA LEU A 162 7.21 11.24 1.74
C LEU A 162 8.31 12.14 1.16
N ILE A 163 9.51 11.60 0.91
CA ILE A 163 10.59 12.35 0.27
C ILE A 163 10.19 12.74 -1.16
N GLN A 164 9.67 11.81 -1.97
CA GLN A 164 9.24 12.12 -3.34
C GLN A 164 8.13 13.20 -3.37
N VAL A 165 7.17 13.12 -2.44
CA VAL A 165 6.08 14.09 -2.27
C VAL A 165 6.63 15.46 -1.85
N LEU A 166 7.59 15.52 -0.93
CA LEU A 166 8.24 16.77 -0.53
C LEU A 166 8.99 17.45 -1.67
N LEU A 167 9.55 16.67 -2.60
CA LEU A 167 10.21 17.20 -3.79
C LEU A 167 9.21 17.61 -4.89
N GLY A 168 7.92 17.36 -4.67
CA GLY A 168 6.85 17.65 -5.64
C GLY A 168 6.98 16.85 -6.92
N GLY A 169 7.64 15.68 -6.88
CA GLY A 169 7.93 14.87 -8.06
C GLY A 169 6.90 13.76 -8.29
N VAL A 170 5.62 14.01 -8.02
CA VAL A 170 4.52 13.11 -8.42
C VAL A 170 3.90 13.69 -9.69
N ASP A 171 3.68 12.84 -10.68
CA ASP A 171 3.16 13.17 -12.01
C ASP A 171 3.97 14.27 -12.73
N LYS A 172 5.30 14.23 -12.58
CA LYS A 172 6.26 15.11 -13.26
C LYS A 172 7.34 14.29 -13.95
N ALA A 173 7.89 14.83 -15.05
CA ALA A 173 9.03 14.23 -15.73
C ALA A 173 10.19 13.99 -14.75
N ALA A 174 10.80 12.81 -14.83
CA ALA A 174 11.84 12.33 -13.90
C ALA A 174 11.43 12.36 -12.42
N GLY A 175 10.13 12.20 -12.15
CA GLY A 175 9.55 11.81 -10.87
C GLY A 175 8.69 10.55 -11.01
N TRP A 176 7.80 10.31 -10.04
CA TRP A 176 6.83 9.22 -10.11
C TRP A 176 5.72 9.54 -11.09
N VAL A 177 5.78 8.95 -12.28
CA VAL A 177 4.75 9.07 -13.30
C VAL A 177 3.94 7.78 -13.31
N TYR A 178 2.63 7.90 -13.07
CA TYR A 178 1.72 6.79 -13.33
C TYR A 178 1.61 6.59 -14.84
N ASN A 179 1.74 5.35 -15.31
CA ASN A 179 1.54 5.06 -16.72
C ASN A 179 0.12 5.51 -17.18
N SER A 180 0.02 5.91 -18.46
CA SER A 180 -1.21 6.45 -19.04
C SER A 180 -2.40 5.50 -18.88
N SER A 181 -2.16 4.20 -19.03
CA SER A 181 -3.19 3.16 -18.91
C SER A 181 -3.80 3.10 -17.50
N THR A 182 -3.00 3.25 -16.43
CA THR A 182 -3.51 3.31 -15.06
C THR A 182 -4.27 4.59 -14.79
N ARG A 183 -3.79 5.73 -15.31
CA ARG A 183 -4.50 7.02 -15.19
C ARG A 183 -5.87 6.98 -15.85
N GLU A 184 -5.95 6.46 -17.07
CA GLU A 184 -7.21 6.33 -17.82
C GLU A 184 -8.18 5.36 -17.15
N ARG A 185 -7.66 4.23 -16.63
CA ARG A 185 -8.46 3.29 -15.84
C ARG A 185 -9.07 3.96 -14.60
N ASN A 186 -8.27 4.73 -13.85
CA ASN A 186 -8.75 5.50 -12.70
C ASN A 186 -9.82 6.54 -13.09
N ALA A 187 -9.59 7.29 -14.16
CA ALA A 187 -10.53 8.31 -14.63
C ALA A 187 -11.88 7.68 -15.05
N ASN A 188 -11.83 6.58 -15.80
CA ASN A 188 -13.03 5.85 -16.22
C ASN A 188 -13.78 5.26 -15.02
N PHE A 189 -13.07 4.67 -14.05
CA PHE A 189 -13.68 4.18 -12.81
C PHE A 189 -14.47 5.28 -12.09
N TRP A 190 -13.87 6.44 -11.83
CA TRP A 190 -14.56 7.52 -11.12
C TRP A 190 -15.70 8.15 -11.94
N LYS A 191 -15.56 8.23 -13.27
CA LYS A 191 -16.64 8.67 -14.16
C LYS A 191 -17.86 7.76 -14.03
N THR A 192 -17.66 6.44 -14.08
CA THR A 192 -18.74 5.45 -13.96
C THR A 192 -19.38 5.49 -12.57
N MET A 193 -18.57 5.51 -11.51
CA MET A 193 -19.07 5.57 -10.13
C MET A 193 -19.92 6.83 -9.88
N ARG A 194 -19.49 8.00 -10.38
CA ARG A 194 -20.24 9.26 -10.26
C ARG A 194 -21.53 9.27 -11.07
N ALA A 195 -21.60 8.49 -12.16
CA ALA A 195 -22.81 8.29 -12.93
C ALA A 195 -23.76 7.24 -12.32
N GLY A 196 -23.41 6.65 -11.16
CA GLY A 196 -24.19 5.59 -10.51
C GLY A 196 -24.09 4.24 -11.23
N GLY A 197 -23.12 4.06 -12.13
CA GLY A 197 -22.91 2.82 -12.86
C GLY A 197 -21.95 1.87 -12.14
N THR A 198 -21.88 0.63 -12.64
CA THR A 198 -20.95 -0.40 -12.17
C THR A 198 -19.69 -0.41 -13.05
N PRO A 199 -18.49 -0.16 -12.50
CA PRO A 199 -17.26 -0.17 -13.28
C PRO A 199 -16.82 -1.61 -13.63
N ASN A 200 -16.24 -1.80 -14.82
CA ASN A 200 -15.71 -3.10 -15.25
C ASN A 200 -14.53 -3.59 -14.40
N MET A 201 -13.72 -2.66 -13.88
CA MET A 201 -12.57 -2.99 -13.03
C MET A 201 -12.30 -1.86 -12.03
N ALA A 202 -12.05 -2.22 -10.78
CA ALA A 202 -11.66 -1.28 -9.74
C ALA A 202 -10.13 -1.10 -9.70
N PRO A 203 -9.61 0.15 -9.65
CA PRO A 203 -8.18 0.41 -9.66
C PRO A 203 -7.55 0.27 -8.27
N GLY A 204 -6.26 -0.06 -8.25
CA GLY A 204 -5.44 -0.08 -7.05
C GLY A 204 -6.04 -0.95 -5.94
N MET A 205 -6.10 -0.39 -4.72
CA MET A 205 -6.55 -1.13 -3.55
C MET A 205 -8.02 -1.58 -3.63
N TYR A 206 -8.87 -0.84 -4.34
CA TYR A 206 -10.28 -1.25 -4.55
C TYR A 206 -10.37 -2.54 -5.37
N GLY A 207 -9.46 -2.72 -6.34
CA GLY A 207 -9.34 -3.96 -7.09
C GLY A 207 -9.00 -5.14 -6.19
N ALA A 208 -7.98 -5.00 -5.36
CA ALA A 208 -7.57 -6.09 -4.47
C ALA A 208 -8.60 -6.37 -3.35
N ILE A 209 -9.30 -5.36 -2.82
CA ILE A 209 -10.44 -5.59 -1.89
C ILE A 209 -11.58 -6.34 -2.59
N GLY A 210 -11.93 -5.93 -3.81
CA GLY A 210 -13.00 -6.58 -4.57
C GLY A 210 -12.66 -8.03 -4.94
N GLN A 211 -11.40 -8.29 -5.29
CA GLN A 211 -10.89 -9.63 -5.53
C GLN A 211 -10.90 -10.47 -4.25
N ALA A 212 -10.38 -9.96 -3.14
CA ALA A 212 -10.46 -10.64 -1.84
C ALA A 212 -11.90 -11.05 -1.51
N ALA A 213 -12.84 -10.11 -1.60
CA ALA A 213 -14.26 -10.38 -1.39
C ALA A 213 -14.83 -11.45 -2.34
N LEU A 214 -14.37 -11.50 -3.60
CA LEU A 214 -14.80 -12.51 -4.56
C LEU A 214 -14.37 -13.92 -4.11
N PHE A 215 -13.12 -14.08 -3.67
CA PHE A 215 -12.55 -15.37 -3.30
C PHE A 215 -12.93 -15.83 -1.88
N ASP A 216 -13.15 -14.87 -0.98
CA ASP A 216 -13.51 -15.13 0.41
C ASP A 216 -15.00 -15.39 0.63
N THR A 217 -15.83 -15.12 -0.37
CA THR A 217 -17.28 -15.32 -0.25
C THR A 217 -17.64 -16.75 -0.67
N PRO A 218 -18.06 -17.64 0.24
CA PRO A 218 -18.27 -19.06 -0.07
C PRO A 218 -19.36 -19.29 -1.12
N SER A 219 -20.38 -18.43 -1.17
CA SER A 219 -21.48 -18.53 -2.14
C SER A 219 -21.06 -18.25 -3.59
N ASN A 220 -19.87 -17.70 -3.81
CA ASN A 220 -19.33 -17.52 -5.15
C ASN A 220 -18.77 -18.81 -5.75
N TRP A 221 -18.57 -19.85 -4.93
CA TRP A 221 -17.94 -21.09 -5.32
C TRP A 221 -18.91 -22.27 -5.24
N GLN A 222 -18.89 -23.15 -6.24
CA GLN A 222 -19.73 -24.35 -6.25
C GLN A 222 -19.43 -25.29 -5.06
N HIS A 223 -18.20 -25.29 -4.56
CA HIS A 223 -17.82 -26.07 -3.38
C HIS A 223 -18.28 -25.43 -2.06
N GLY A 224 -18.72 -24.17 -2.04
CA GLY A 224 -19.26 -23.52 -0.84
C GLY A 224 -18.21 -23.21 0.24
N PHE A 225 -16.94 -23.05 -0.15
CA PHE A 225 -15.85 -22.70 0.75
C PHE A 225 -15.16 -21.41 0.30
N PRO A 226 -14.59 -20.61 1.21
CA PRO A 226 -13.77 -19.46 0.85
C PRO A 226 -12.35 -19.88 0.46
N ALA A 227 -11.50 -18.92 0.10
CA ALA A 227 -10.07 -19.14 -0.13
C ALA A 227 -9.33 -19.65 1.12
N VAL A 228 -8.24 -20.41 0.90
CA VAL A 228 -7.44 -21.04 1.96
C VAL A 228 -6.87 -20.01 2.94
N SER A 229 -6.33 -18.91 2.41
CA SER A 229 -5.72 -17.82 3.18
C SER A 229 -6.72 -17.13 4.10
N LYS A 230 -7.99 -17.02 3.70
CA LYS A 230 -9.07 -16.53 4.57
C LYS A 230 -9.34 -17.47 5.74
N VAL A 231 -9.50 -18.76 5.48
CA VAL A 231 -9.71 -19.78 6.52
C VAL A 231 -8.56 -19.78 7.53
N TRP A 232 -7.34 -19.61 7.04
CA TRP A 232 -6.15 -19.50 7.90
C TRP A 232 -6.14 -18.20 8.70
N SER A 233 -6.36 -17.05 8.06
CA SER A 233 -6.38 -15.74 8.74
C SER A 233 -7.43 -15.66 9.85
N ASP A 234 -8.65 -16.16 9.60
CA ASP A 234 -9.71 -16.19 10.62
C ASP A 234 -9.29 -16.99 11.85
N GLN A 235 -8.61 -18.12 11.64
CA GLN A 235 -8.08 -18.93 12.74
C GLN A 235 -6.91 -18.25 13.47
N GLN A 236 -6.03 -17.54 12.75
CA GLN A 236 -4.97 -16.75 13.39
C GLN A 236 -5.57 -15.64 14.26
N TRP A 237 -6.52 -14.87 13.73
CA TRP A 237 -7.16 -13.79 14.47
C TRP A 237 -7.96 -14.29 15.68
N ALA A 238 -8.69 -15.40 15.54
CA ALA A 238 -9.38 -16.04 16.66
C ALA A 238 -8.40 -16.51 17.76
N ALA A 239 -7.16 -16.85 17.40
CA ALA A 239 -6.09 -17.19 18.32
C ALA A 239 -5.29 -15.98 18.82
N GLY A 240 -5.68 -14.75 18.49
CA GLY A 240 -4.96 -13.53 18.87
C GLY A 240 -3.62 -13.34 18.15
N LYS A 241 -3.44 -13.97 16.98
CA LYS A 241 -2.24 -13.89 16.13
C LYS A 241 -2.54 -13.05 14.89
N ASP A 242 -1.47 -12.61 14.23
CA ASP A 242 -1.57 -11.89 12.96
C ASP A 242 -1.96 -12.84 11.82
N GLY A 243 -2.88 -12.37 10.98
CA GLY A 243 -3.30 -13.00 9.73
C GLY A 243 -2.94 -12.12 8.52
N VAL A 244 -3.24 -12.60 7.31
CA VAL A 244 -3.13 -11.78 6.10
C VAL A 244 -4.41 -11.01 5.84
N ALA A 245 -4.28 -9.73 5.49
CA ALA A 245 -5.40 -8.84 5.20
C ALA A 245 -5.91 -8.94 3.74
N PHE A 246 -5.08 -9.46 2.83
CA PHE A 246 -5.42 -9.68 1.42
C PHE A 246 -5.06 -11.13 1.05
N ASP A 247 -6.06 -12.00 1.10
CA ASP A 247 -6.02 -13.46 0.88
C ASP A 247 -5.41 -13.87 -0.48
N MET A 248 -5.63 -13.08 -1.52
CA MET A 248 -5.40 -13.42 -2.93
C MET A 248 -3.94 -13.47 -3.42
N ALA A 249 -3.01 -12.81 -2.73
CA ALA A 249 -1.61 -12.69 -3.17
C ALA A 249 -0.62 -13.40 -2.22
N SER A 250 -1.13 -14.30 -1.38
CA SER A 250 -0.34 -14.93 -0.33
C SER A 250 -0.46 -16.44 -0.40
N TYR A 251 0.65 -17.13 -0.11
CA TYR A 251 0.64 -18.57 0.15
C TYR A 251 0.16 -18.89 1.58
N ALA A 252 -0.48 -17.93 2.26
CA ALA A 252 -0.95 -18.07 3.65
C ALA A 252 -1.91 -19.25 3.79
N GLY A 253 -1.64 -20.14 4.74
CA GLY A 253 -2.50 -21.29 5.03
C GLY A 253 -2.39 -22.47 4.06
N PHE A 254 -1.70 -22.33 2.93
CA PHE A 254 -1.52 -23.42 1.97
C PHE A 254 -0.79 -24.61 2.60
N PRO A 255 0.41 -24.43 3.20
CA PRO A 255 1.09 -25.53 3.90
C PRO A 255 0.22 -26.18 4.98
N GLU A 256 -0.46 -25.38 5.80
CA GLU A 256 -1.34 -25.86 6.87
C GLU A 256 -2.52 -26.66 6.33
N SER A 257 -3.14 -26.21 5.24
CA SER A 257 -4.24 -26.94 4.61
C SER A 257 -3.76 -28.25 3.99
N MET A 258 -2.61 -28.26 3.32
CA MET A 258 -2.01 -29.50 2.77
C MET A 258 -1.76 -30.53 3.88
N MET A 259 -1.25 -30.08 5.03
CA MET A 259 -1.00 -30.87 6.23
C MET A 259 -2.26 -31.19 7.06
N GLY A 260 -3.46 -30.78 6.63
CA GLY A 260 -4.72 -31.06 7.34
C GLY A 260 -4.90 -30.33 8.66
N LYS A 261 -4.23 -29.19 8.85
CA LYS A 261 -4.23 -28.40 10.09
C LYS A 261 -5.35 -27.35 10.15
N LEU A 262 -6.05 -27.09 9.04
CA LEU A 262 -7.13 -26.09 9.00
C LEU A 262 -8.51 -26.72 9.15
N SER A 263 -9.45 -25.94 9.68
CA SER A 263 -10.86 -26.29 9.74
C SER A 263 -11.74 -25.11 9.33
N TYR A 264 -12.89 -25.41 8.74
CA TYR A 264 -13.90 -24.43 8.36
C TYR A 264 -15.28 -24.95 8.76
N ASN A 265 -16.04 -24.18 9.54
CA ASN A 265 -17.34 -24.56 10.10
C ASN A 265 -17.32 -25.93 10.80
N GLY A 266 -16.27 -26.20 11.58
CA GLY A 266 -16.11 -27.45 12.33
C GLY A 266 -15.75 -28.68 11.48
N LYS A 267 -15.50 -28.52 10.17
CA LYS A 267 -15.06 -29.59 9.28
C LYS A 267 -13.59 -29.40 8.88
N PRO A 268 -12.82 -30.48 8.64
CA PRO A 268 -11.48 -30.38 8.10
C PRO A 268 -11.46 -29.61 6.78
N TYR A 269 -10.57 -28.62 6.67
CA TYR A 269 -10.39 -27.80 5.48
C TYR A 269 -9.04 -28.09 4.85
N GLN A 270 -9.03 -29.09 3.97
CA GLN A 270 -7.81 -29.72 3.51
C GLN A 270 -7.72 -29.72 1.99
N LEU A 271 -6.63 -29.16 1.46
CA LEU A 271 -6.27 -29.32 0.04
C LEU A 271 -6.02 -30.79 -0.30
N LYS A 272 -6.60 -31.22 -1.43
CA LYS A 272 -6.51 -32.60 -1.95
C LYS A 272 -5.71 -32.71 -3.24
N ALA A 273 -5.41 -31.59 -3.87
CA ALA A 273 -4.53 -31.54 -5.02
C ALA A 273 -3.84 -30.18 -5.05
N VAL A 274 -2.60 -30.15 -5.52
CA VAL A 274 -1.85 -28.92 -5.79
C VAL A 274 -1.34 -28.98 -7.22
N PHE A 275 -1.56 -27.90 -7.96
CA PHE A 275 -1.06 -27.71 -9.31
C PHE A 275 0.02 -26.64 -9.26
N LEU A 276 1.25 -27.02 -9.56
CA LEU A 276 2.41 -26.14 -9.62
C LEU A 276 2.63 -25.74 -11.08
N THR A 277 2.60 -24.43 -11.36
CA THR A 277 2.79 -23.89 -12.71
C THR A 277 3.57 -22.58 -12.58
N ALA A 278 4.68 -22.48 -13.31
CA ALA A 278 5.57 -21.31 -13.29
C ALA A 278 5.98 -20.87 -11.86
N CYS A 279 6.18 -21.84 -10.94
CA CYS A 279 6.52 -21.56 -9.55
C CYS A 279 7.44 -22.63 -8.93
N ASN A 280 8.32 -22.19 -8.01
CA ASN A 280 9.22 -23.05 -7.25
C ASN A 280 9.05 -22.79 -5.73
N PRO A 281 7.92 -23.22 -5.12
CA PRO A 281 7.59 -22.90 -3.73
C PRO A 281 8.69 -23.27 -2.74
N VAL A 282 9.40 -24.38 -2.92
CA VAL A 282 10.53 -24.79 -2.04
C VAL A 282 11.62 -23.70 -1.93
N ARG A 283 11.68 -22.76 -2.88
CA ARG A 283 12.63 -21.64 -2.90
C ARG A 283 11.99 -20.27 -2.63
N THR A 284 10.69 -20.19 -2.36
CA THR A 284 9.99 -18.90 -2.26
C THR A 284 9.02 -18.82 -1.08
N SER A 285 8.88 -17.62 -0.52
CA SER A 285 7.87 -17.20 0.46
C SER A 285 7.98 -17.77 1.88
N TYR A 286 8.06 -19.09 2.04
CA TYR A 286 8.32 -19.73 3.32
C TYR A 286 9.75 -20.25 3.39
N ASP A 287 10.18 -20.67 4.58
CA ASP A 287 11.35 -21.53 4.68
C ASP A 287 11.13 -22.82 3.89
N ASP A 288 12.23 -23.38 3.39
CA ASP A 288 12.19 -24.55 2.52
C ASP A 288 11.57 -25.76 3.24
N LYS A 289 11.85 -25.94 4.53
CA LYS A 289 11.30 -27.03 5.33
C LYS A 289 9.77 -27.01 5.35
N THR A 290 9.14 -25.86 5.57
CA THR A 290 7.67 -25.74 5.59
C THR A 290 7.04 -26.23 4.28
N TRP A 291 7.61 -25.86 3.13
CA TRP A 291 7.11 -26.33 1.84
C TRP A 291 7.38 -27.81 1.60
N LYS A 292 8.58 -28.29 1.91
CA LYS A 292 8.95 -29.71 1.76
C LYS A 292 8.04 -30.61 2.59
N ASP A 293 7.78 -30.24 3.84
CA ASP A 293 6.87 -30.96 4.74
C ASP A 293 5.43 -30.97 4.18
N ALA A 294 4.96 -29.83 3.66
CA ALA A 294 3.61 -29.70 3.14
C ALA A 294 3.38 -30.50 1.84
N LEU A 295 4.32 -30.39 0.88
CA LEU A 295 4.24 -31.11 -0.39
C LEU A 295 4.44 -32.62 -0.21
N SER A 296 5.24 -33.04 0.78
CA SER A 296 5.42 -34.46 1.12
C SER A 296 4.36 -35.00 2.09
N SER A 297 3.36 -34.19 2.47
CA SER A 297 2.42 -34.59 3.51
C SER A 297 1.59 -35.78 3.06
N SER A 298 1.54 -36.85 3.86
CA SER A 298 0.71 -38.02 3.58
C SER A 298 -0.79 -37.72 3.51
N THR A 299 -1.18 -36.53 3.99
CA THR A 299 -2.54 -36.05 3.92
C THR A 299 -2.85 -35.45 2.55
N LEU A 300 -1.87 -34.89 1.83
CA LEU A 300 -2.01 -34.32 0.49
C LEU A 300 -1.91 -35.44 -0.57
N PRO A 301 -3.00 -35.83 -1.23
CA PRO A 301 -3.00 -37.01 -2.11
C PRO A 301 -2.39 -36.80 -3.50
N LEU A 302 -2.23 -35.56 -3.96
CA LEU A 302 -1.81 -35.28 -5.34
C LEU A 302 -1.06 -33.96 -5.46
N VAL A 303 0.14 -34.02 -6.03
CA VAL A 303 0.94 -32.89 -6.46
C VAL A 303 1.24 -33.05 -7.96
N VAL A 304 0.72 -32.15 -8.77
CA VAL A 304 0.98 -32.09 -10.21
C VAL A 304 1.84 -30.87 -10.50
N ALA A 305 2.95 -31.05 -11.20
CA ALA A 305 3.82 -29.96 -11.63
C ALA A 305 3.86 -29.86 -13.15
N TYR A 306 3.77 -28.63 -13.66
CA TYR A 306 4.00 -28.28 -15.05
C TYR A 306 5.29 -27.47 -15.11
N ASP A 307 6.31 -27.99 -15.79
CA ASP A 307 7.62 -27.32 -15.83
C ASP A 307 8.38 -27.58 -17.13
N ILE A 308 9.23 -26.61 -17.46
CA ILE A 308 10.20 -26.67 -18.56
C ILE A 308 11.57 -27.16 -18.06
N GLU A 309 11.86 -27.01 -16.76
CA GLU A 309 13.16 -27.28 -16.14
C GLU A 309 13.02 -28.18 -14.90
N PRO A 310 14.06 -28.97 -14.56
CA PRO A 310 14.07 -29.77 -13.33
C PRO A 310 14.30 -28.89 -12.09
N GLN A 311 13.23 -28.32 -11.51
CA GLN A 311 13.30 -27.45 -10.33
C GLN A 311 13.20 -28.21 -8.99
N ASP A 312 13.66 -27.61 -7.88
CA ASP A 312 13.66 -28.23 -6.54
C ASP A 312 12.27 -28.75 -6.10
N SER A 313 11.20 -28.04 -6.46
CA SER A 313 9.82 -28.42 -6.10
C SER A 313 9.33 -29.68 -6.83
N LEU A 314 9.92 -30.05 -7.97
CA LEU A 314 9.53 -31.26 -8.73
C LEU A 314 9.88 -32.55 -8.00
N LEU A 315 10.84 -32.51 -7.06
CA LEU A 315 11.19 -33.66 -6.21
C LEU A 315 10.03 -34.14 -5.33
N TYR A 316 8.98 -33.32 -5.21
CA TYR A 316 7.80 -33.58 -4.38
C TYR A 316 6.52 -33.75 -5.22
N ALA A 317 6.64 -33.79 -6.55
CA ALA A 317 5.50 -34.00 -7.43
C ALA A 317 5.22 -35.49 -7.63
N ASP A 318 3.94 -35.87 -7.61
CA ASP A 318 3.48 -37.20 -8.01
C ASP A 318 3.44 -37.33 -9.53
N VAL A 319 3.14 -36.22 -10.21
CA VAL A 319 3.07 -36.15 -11.67
C VAL A 319 3.82 -34.90 -12.15
N ILE A 320 4.77 -35.09 -13.07
CA ILE A 320 5.47 -34.01 -13.75
C ILE A 320 5.03 -34.03 -15.21
N LEU A 321 4.45 -32.92 -15.65
CA LEU A 321 4.01 -32.69 -17.02
C LEU A 321 5.00 -31.74 -17.70
N PRO A 322 5.66 -32.15 -18.79
CA PRO A 322 6.60 -31.29 -19.49
C PRO A 322 5.84 -30.14 -20.17
N ASP A 323 6.34 -28.93 -20.01
CA ASP A 323 5.83 -27.73 -20.68
C ASP A 323 6.77 -27.26 -21.80
N GLN A 324 6.28 -26.39 -22.67
CA GLN A 324 7.03 -25.79 -23.76
C GLN A 324 7.78 -24.54 -23.31
N SER A 325 9.02 -24.37 -23.78
CA SER A 325 9.75 -23.14 -23.55
C SER A 325 9.10 -21.96 -24.29
N TYR A 326 9.47 -20.73 -23.91
CA TYR A 326 9.02 -19.51 -24.59
C TYR A 326 9.40 -19.46 -26.10
N LEU A 327 10.33 -20.31 -26.56
CA LEU A 327 10.72 -20.44 -27.97
C LEU A 327 9.86 -21.42 -28.78
N GLU A 328 9.07 -22.25 -28.10
CA GLU A 328 8.32 -23.36 -28.69
C GLU A 328 6.81 -23.09 -28.77
N ARG A 329 6.38 -21.91 -28.33
CA ARG A 329 4.97 -21.51 -28.23
C ARG A 329 4.72 -20.12 -28.80
N GLY A 330 3.56 -19.93 -29.41
CA GLY A 330 3.06 -18.62 -29.81
C GLY A 330 2.46 -17.89 -28.61
N ASP A 331 3.26 -17.10 -27.91
CA ASP A 331 2.83 -16.25 -26.78
C ASP A 331 2.55 -14.82 -27.27
N PRO A 332 1.48 -14.13 -26.81
CA PRO A 332 1.21 -12.73 -27.16
C PRO A 332 2.37 -11.76 -26.85
N LEU A 333 3.38 -12.15 -26.07
CA LEU A 333 4.65 -11.40 -25.96
C LEU A 333 5.36 -11.16 -27.29
N TYR A 334 5.07 -11.96 -28.31
CA TYR A 334 5.61 -11.82 -29.67
C TYR A 334 4.67 -11.12 -30.65
N GLU A 335 3.45 -10.81 -30.22
CA GLU A 335 2.45 -10.03 -30.98
C GLU A 335 2.45 -8.55 -30.53
N ALA A 336 3.62 -7.99 -30.26
CA ALA A 336 3.76 -6.55 -30.09
C ALA A 336 3.71 -5.86 -31.47
N GLU A 337 2.50 -5.66 -32.01
CA GLU A 337 2.22 -4.67 -33.06
C GLU A 337 1.78 -3.33 -32.46
#